data_AF-A0A9N9K077-F1
#
_entry.id   AF-A0A9N9K077-F1
#
_cell.length_a   1.000
_cell.length_b   1.000
_cell.length_c   1.000
_cell.angle_alpha   90.00
_cell.angle_beta   90.00
_cell.angle_gamma   90.00
#
_symmetry.space_group_name_H-M   'P 1'
#
loop_
_entity.id
_entity.type
_entity.pdbx_description
1 polymer ?
#
loop_
_entity_poly.entity_id
_entity_poly.type
_entity_poly.pdbx_seq_one_letter_code
_entity_poly.pdbx_strand_id
1 'polypeptide(L)'
;YVMPTVKEIVEKLQELIDLGFKPTAAVILDILQLFENRLNNVGERIINSFISVRKNEKREEFYKKIVVEAIKSERNIKKVEVFNFLDQIIGNKSKSIFMDAMKIIRGKSPSYSIGGTNAIEDFHSVKSVTTTPCYKPLSFNLTFYNWILMKFTENSEIAKFAFNDIIETRIGFDLYQNSSEYSLCKFIETKFIEACNIFKVYCNARNFFLVSYLELLKKDIRRGNSMSDKFKKCVEVLYYKLRYDEIFDELEMELEMNNNSIKKHKACEINA
;
A
#
# COMPACT_ATOMS: atom_id res chain seq x y z
N TYR A 1 -10.85 -33.38 22.19
CA TYR A 1 -10.11 -33.20 20.93
C TYR A 1 -8.68 -32.82 21.30
N VAL A 2 -7.68 -33.58 20.82
CA VAL A 2 -6.25 -33.29 21.08
C VAL A 2 -5.71 -32.50 19.89
N MET A 3 -5.02 -31.39 20.16
CA MET A 3 -4.42 -30.56 19.11
C MET A 3 -3.21 -31.29 18.50
N PRO A 4 -3.13 -31.43 17.16
CA PRO A 4 -1.97 -32.02 16.51
C PRO A 4 -0.68 -31.26 16.84
N THR A 5 0.40 -32.01 17.03
CA THR A 5 1.75 -31.50 17.18
C THR A 5 2.32 -31.05 15.83
N VAL A 6 3.37 -30.21 15.85
CA VAL A 6 4.07 -29.78 14.62
C VAL A 6 4.58 -30.99 13.83
N LYS A 7 5.07 -32.03 14.53
CA LYS A 7 5.59 -33.26 13.92
C LYS A 7 4.51 -34.02 13.15
N GLU A 8 3.36 -34.25 13.77
CA GLU A 8 2.22 -34.93 13.12
C GLU A 8 1.73 -34.15 11.89
N ILE A 9 1.68 -32.82 11.98
CA ILE A 9 1.30 -31.96 10.85
C ILE A 9 2.36 -32.07 9.72
N VAL A 10 3.65 -32.07 10.05
CA VAL A 10 4.74 -32.20 9.07
C VAL A 10 4.69 -33.54 8.36
N GLU A 11 4.47 -34.64 9.09
CA GLU A 11 4.32 -35.98 8.50
C GLU A 11 3.19 -36.02 7.47
N LYS A 12 2.01 -35.48 7.83
CA LYS A 12 0.87 -35.39 6.90
C LYS A 12 1.10 -34.44 5.73
N LEU A 13 1.76 -33.30 5.94
CA LEU A 13 2.13 -32.41 4.85
C LEU A 13 3.11 -33.07 3.90
N GLN A 14 4.06 -33.87 4.41
CA GLN A 14 4.99 -34.61 3.57
C GLN A 14 4.28 -35.68 2.74
N GLU A 15 3.37 -36.46 3.35
CA GLU A 15 2.52 -37.42 2.61
C GLU A 15 1.77 -36.74 1.45
N LEU A 16 1.20 -35.56 1.68
CA LEU A 16 0.51 -34.79 0.63
C LEU A 16 1.48 -34.31 -0.46
N ILE A 17 2.67 -33.82 -0.07
CA ILE A 17 3.70 -33.36 -1.01
C ILE A 17 4.15 -34.51 -1.91
N ASP A 18 4.34 -35.70 -1.35
CA ASP A 18 4.73 -36.91 -2.08
C ASP A 18 3.65 -37.33 -3.09
N LEU A 19 2.38 -36.98 -2.84
CA LEU A 19 1.25 -37.13 -3.77
C LEU A 19 1.09 -35.97 -4.77
N GLY A 20 2.00 -34.99 -4.77
CA GLY A 20 2.03 -33.87 -5.71
C GLY A 20 1.41 -32.57 -5.20
N PHE A 21 1.02 -32.50 -3.92
CA PHE A 21 0.57 -31.24 -3.31
C PHE A 21 1.71 -30.22 -3.28
N LYS A 22 1.42 -28.99 -3.73
CA LYS A 22 2.39 -27.89 -3.73
C LYS A 22 2.00 -26.87 -2.66
N PRO A 23 2.71 -26.81 -1.52
CA PRO A 23 2.41 -25.86 -0.44
C PRO A 23 2.89 -24.46 -0.82
N THR A 24 2.22 -23.80 -1.77
CA THR A 24 2.58 -22.45 -2.23
C THR A 24 2.27 -21.38 -1.17
N ALA A 25 2.83 -20.17 -1.30
CA ALA A 25 2.53 -19.09 -0.36
C ALA A 25 1.04 -18.70 -0.36
N ALA A 26 0.37 -18.82 -1.52
CA ALA A 26 -1.07 -18.65 -1.66
C ALA A 26 -1.85 -19.68 -0.82
N VAL A 27 -1.49 -20.96 -0.94
CA VAL A 27 -2.15 -22.04 -0.18
C VAL A 27 -1.94 -21.87 1.32
N ILE A 28 -0.73 -21.50 1.74
CA ILE A 28 -0.44 -21.23 3.16
C ILE A 28 -1.31 -20.08 3.67
N LEU A 29 -1.42 -18.99 2.90
CA LEU A 29 -2.28 -17.87 3.24
C LEU A 29 -3.76 -18.28 3.34
N ASP A 30 -4.27 -19.06 2.38
CA ASP A 30 -5.66 -19.52 2.38
C ASP A 30 -5.95 -20.37 3.64
N ILE A 31 -4.99 -21.18 4.09
CA ILE A 31 -5.07 -21.90 5.36
C ILE A 31 -5.09 -20.94 6.56
N LEU A 32 -4.23 -19.91 6.58
CA LEU A 32 -4.27 -18.90 7.65
C LEU A 32 -5.63 -18.19 7.72
N GLN A 33 -6.23 -17.88 6.58
CA GLN A 33 -7.58 -17.30 6.50
C GLN A 33 -8.65 -18.26 7.02
N LEU A 34 -8.56 -19.55 6.69
CA LEU A 34 -9.48 -20.57 7.21
C LEU A 34 -9.46 -20.62 8.75
N PHE A 35 -8.29 -20.38 9.35
CA PHE A 35 -8.10 -20.36 10.80
C PHE A 35 -8.09 -18.95 11.42
N GLU A 36 -8.56 -17.91 10.72
CA GLU A 36 -8.41 -16.50 11.13
C GLU A 36 -8.82 -16.21 12.59
N ASN A 37 -9.89 -16.83 13.10
CA ASN A 37 -10.38 -16.64 14.47
C ASN A 37 -9.63 -17.45 15.52
N ARG A 38 -8.72 -18.33 15.10
CA ARG A 38 -7.98 -19.29 15.94
C ARG A 38 -6.47 -19.17 15.76
N LEU A 39 -5.98 -18.19 15.01
CA LEU A 39 -4.55 -18.02 14.73
C LEU A 39 -3.70 -17.91 15.99
N ASN A 40 -4.21 -17.30 17.07
CA ASN A 40 -3.52 -17.25 18.36
C ASN A 40 -3.28 -18.65 18.99
N ASN A 41 -4.09 -19.65 18.62
CA ASN A 41 -4.01 -21.00 19.17
C ASN A 41 -3.27 -21.98 18.25
N VAL A 42 -3.41 -21.82 16.94
CA VAL A 42 -2.90 -22.78 15.93
C VAL A 42 -1.89 -22.19 14.95
N GLY A 43 -1.86 -20.88 14.78
CA GLY A 43 -1.12 -20.22 13.71
C GLY A 43 0.37 -20.50 13.75
N GLU A 44 0.99 -20.44 14.93
CA GLU A 44 2.42 -20.75 15.07
C GLU A 44 2.75 -22.18 14.66
N ARG A 45 1.92 -23.16 15.06
CA ARG A 45 2.10 -24.56 14.66
C ARG A 45 2.00 -24.71 13.14
N ILE A 46 0.99 -24.10 12.53
CA ILE A 46 0.80 -24.10 11.07
C ILE A 46 2.05 -23.54 10.37
N ILE A 47 2.51 -22.36 10.78
CA ILE A 47 3.69 -21.70 10.19
C ILE A 47 4.95 -22.57 10.34
N ASN A 48 5.21 -23.07 11.54
CA ASN A 48 6.40 -23.89 11.81
C ASN A 48 6.38 -25.21 11.02
N SER A 49 5.20 -25.82 10.83
CA SER A 49 5.06 -27.01 9.98
C SER A 49 5.38 -26.70 8.50
N PHE A 50 4.88 -25.58 7.96
CA PHE A 50 5.17 -25.19 6.58
C PHE A 50 6.64 -24.81 6.35
N ILE A 51 7.27 -24.15 7.31
CA ILE A 51 8.72 -23.90 7.28
C ILE A 51 9.48 -25.22 7.27
N SER A 52 9.06 -26.20 8.09
CA SER A 52 9.74 -27.49 8.22
C SER A 52 9.71 -28.33 6.94
N VAL A 53 8.62 -28.29 6.16
CA VAL A 53 8.55 -28.99 4.87
C VAL A 53 9.23 -28.21 3.73
N ARG A 54 9.46 -26.90 3.90
CA ARG A 54 10.17 -26.02 2.95
C ARG A 54 11.64 -25.79 3.36
N LYS A 55 12.36 -26.88 3.65
CA LYS A 55 13.72 -26.89 4.26
C LYS A 55 14.78 -25.99 3.60
N ASN A 56 14.63 -25.66 2.32
CA ASN A 56 15.62 -24.88 1.56
C ASN A 56 15.34 -23.37 1.56
N GLU A 57 14.24 -22.92 2.18
CA GLU A 57 13.84 -21.51 2.16
C GLU A 57 14.26 -20.81 3.46
N LYS A 58 14.91 -19.64 3.33
CA LYS A 58 15.21 -18.79 4.50
C LYS A 58 13.91 -18.28 5.11
N ARG A 59 13.84 -18.22 6.44
CA ARG A 59 12.63 -17.80 7.17
C ARG A 59 12.09 -16.43 6.73
N GLU A 60 12.98 -15.46 6.46
CA GLU A 60 12.59 -14.15 5.93
C GLU A 60 11.97 -14.23 4.54
N GLU A 61 12.54 -15.03 3.65
CA GLU A 61 12.02 -15.23 2.29
C GLU A 61 10.65 -15.92 2.32
N PHE A 62 10.49 -16.91 3.20
CA PHE A 62 9.22 -17.58 3.47
C PHE A 62 8.13 -16.58 3.85
N TYR A 63 8.39 -15.74 4.86
CA TYR A 63 7.42 -14.72 5.28
C TYR A 63 7.16 -13.68 4.20
N LYS A 64 8.21 -13.21 3.50
CA LYS A 64 8.08 -12.24 2.42
C LYS A 64 7.17 -12.75 1.31
N LYS A 65 7.27 -14.03 0.91
CA LYS A 65 6.35 -14.62 -0.08
C LYS A 65 4.90 -14.67 0.41
N ILE A 66 4.68 -15.03 1.69
CA ILE A 66 3.33 -15.04 2.28
C ILE A 66 2.75 -13.63 2.35
N VAL A 67 3.54 -12.65 2.78
CA VAL A 67 3.09 -11.25 2.87
C VAL A 67 2.80 -10.69 1.47
N VAL A 68 3.64 -10.95 0.47
CA VAL A 68 3.35 -10.58 -0.93
C VAL A 68 2.01 -11.17 -1.38
N GLU A 69 1.73 -12.44 -1.07
CA GLU A 69 0.43 -13.02 -1.38
C GLU A 69 -0.70 -12.36 -0.59
N ALA A 70 -0.48 -12.01 0.67
CA ALA A 70 -1.51 -11.50 1.57
C ALA A 70 -2.00 -10.08 1.22
N ILE A 71 -1.12 -9.23 0.70
CA ILE A 71 -1.42 -7.81 0.52
C ILE A 71 -1.90 -7.48 -0.91
N LYS A 72 -1.82 -8.43 -1.85
CA LYS A 72 -2.35 -8.31 -3.21
C LYS A 72 -3.79 -7.77 -3.26
N SER A 73 -4.10 -6.93 -4.25
CA SER A 73 -5.40 -6.25 -4.37
C SER A 73 -6.55 -7.17 -4.75
N GLU A 74 -6.25 -8.29 -5.42
CA GLU A 74 -7.22 -9.34 -5.78
C GLU A 74 -7.60 -10.24 -4.59
N ARG A 75 -6.89 -10.16 -3.45
CA ARG A 75 -7.18 -10.99 -2.28
C ARG A 75 -8.34 -10.45 -1.47
N ASN A 76 -9.24 -11.35 -1.11
CA ASN A 76 -10.38 -11.07 -0.24
C ASN A 76 -10.06 -11.41 1.23
N ILE A 77 -9.04 -10.75 1.80
CA ILE A 77 -8.78 -10.85 3.25
C ILE A 77 -9.84 -10.00 3.96
N LYS A 78 -10.72 -10.60 4.75
CA LYS A 78 -11.81 -9.85 5.41
C LYS A 78 -11.44 -9.28 6.77
N LYS A 79 -10.42 -9.86 7.40
CA LYS A 79 -10.09 -9.68 8.81
C LYS A 79 -8.65 -9.27 9.01
N VAL A 80 -8.44 -8.27 9.86
CA VAL A 80 -7.10 -7.75 10.18
C VAL A 80 -6.29 -8.72 11.03
N GLU A 81 -6.95 -9.72 11.62
CA GLU A 81 -6.39 -10.79 12.44
C GLU A 81 -5.28 -11.56 11.71
N VAL A 82 -5.41 -11.77 10.40
CA VAL A 82 -4.37 -12.41 9.59
C VAL A 82 -3.11 -11.53 9.57
N PHE A 83 -3.26 -10.21 9.37
CA PHE A 83 -2.12 -9.28 9.37
C PHE A 83 -1.52 -9.08 10.76
N ASN A 84 -2.35 -9.02 11.81
CA ASN A 84 -1.89 -8.99 13.20
C ASN A 84 -1.07 -10.24 13.55
N PHE A 85 -1.54 -11.42 13.14
CA PHE A 85 -0.82 -12.67 13.33
C PHE A 85 0.52 -12.66 12.57
N LEU A 86 0.52 -12.25 11.30
CA LEU A 86 1.75 -12.16 10.49
C LEU A 86 2.76 -11.18 11.12
N ASP A 87 2.30 -10.00 11.55
CA ASP A 87 3.13 -9.02 12.24
C ASP A 87 3.76 -9.59 13.52
N GLN A 88 2.96 -10.27 14.33
CA GLN A 88 3.41 -10.90 15.57
C GLN A 88 4.43 -12.03 15.32
N ILE A 89 4.14 -12.95 14.40
CA ILE A 89 4.98 -14.13 14.17
C ILE A 89 6.30 -13.79 13.47
N ILE A 90 6.32 -12.71 12.68
CA ILE A 90 7.54 -12.20 12.05
C ILE A 90 8.40 -11.43 13.06
N GLY A 91 7.75 -10.73 14.01
CA GLY A 91 8.43 -10.00 15.08
C GLY A 91 9.15 -8.74 14.59
N ASN A 92 10.37 -8.52 15.05
CA ASN A 92 11.12 -7.27 14.81
C ASN A 92 11.39 -6.95 13.32
N LYS A 93 11.36 -7.95 12.45
CA LYS A 93 11.53 -7.79 10.98
C LYS A 93 10.22 -7.52 10.25
N SER A 94 9.09 -7.48 10.95
CA SER A 94 7.76 -7.33 10.34
C SER A 94 7.70 -6.12 9.42
N LYS A 95 8.03 -4.93 9.95
CA LYS A 95 7.97 -3.67 9.19
C LYS A 95 8.77 -3.72 7.89
N SER A 96 10.00 -4.24 7.92
CA SER A 96 10.84 -4.35 6.72
C SER A 96 10.29 -5.36 5.71
N ILE A 97 9.78 -6.50 6.18
CA ILE A 97 9.19 -7.52 5.29
C ILE A 97 7.91 -7.00 4.61
N PHE A 98 7.03 -6.33 5.34
CA PHE A 98 5.85 -5.71 4.76
C PHE A 98 6.21 -4.62 3.76
N MET A 99 7.17 -3.74 4.09
CA MET A 99 7.63 -2.70 3.19
C MET A 99 8.21 -3.26 1.89
N ASP A 100 9.03 -4.31 1.99
CA ASP A 100 9.59 -5.02 0.84
C ASP A 100 8.51 -5.65 -0.04
N ALA A 101 7.50 -6.27 0.57
CA ALA A 101 6.38 -6.86 -0.14
C ALA A 101 5.57 -5.79 -0.89
N MET A 102 5.34 -4.64 -0.25
CA MET A 102 4.67 -3.49 -0.88
C MET A 102 5.45 -2.98 -2.09
N LYS A 103 6.78 -2.83 -1.95
CA LYS A 103 7.68 -2.44 -3.05
C LYS A 103 7.63 -3.45 -4.20
N ILE A 104 7.61 -4.75 -3.91
CA ILE A 104 7.51 -5.81 -4.94
C ILE A 104 6.21 -5.71 -5.73
N ILE A 105 5.07 -5.57 -5.08
CA ILE A 105 3.77 -5.53 -5.79
C ILE A 105 3.65 -4.25 -6.61
N ARG A 106 4.05 -3.12 -6.03
CA ARG A 106 4.01 -1.84 -6.75
C ARG A 106 4.96 -1.83 -7.95
N GLY A 107 6.14 -2.45 -7.83
CA GLY A 107 7.10 -2.64 -8.93
C GLY A 107 6.70 -3.71 -9.95
N LYS A 108 5.78 -4.63 -9.61
CA LYS A 108 5.21 -5.64 -10.53
C LYS A 108 3.92 -5.20 -11.20
N SER A 109 3.30 -4.09 -10.76
CA SER A 109 2.20 -3.49 -11.52
C SER A 109 2.69 -3.17 -12.93
N PRO A 110 1.96 -3.51 -14.00
CA PRO A 110 2.32 -3.15 -15.35
C PRO A 110 2.18 -1.63 -15.53
N SER A 111 3.22 -0.93 -15.09
CA SER A 111 3.68 0.36 -15.57
C SER A 111 5.15 0.46 -15.16
N TYR A 112 6.01 0.12 -16.13
CA TYR A 112 7.46 0.28 -16.18
C TYR A 112 8.36 -0.84 -15.65
N SER A 113 8.95 -1.54 -16.62
CA SER A 113 10.38 -1.86 -16.61
C SER A 113 11.19 -0.59 -16.88
N ILE A 114 11.70 0.09 -15.85
CA ILE A 114 12.90 0.93 -15.93
C ILE A 114 13.71 0.67 -14.67
N GLY A 115 14.92 0.15 -14.84
CA GLY A 115 15.93 0.17 -13.78
C GLY A 115 16.43 1.60 -13.60
N GLY A 116 16.67 2.00 -12.36
CA GLY A 116 17.27 3.28 -12.04
C GLY A 116 16.46 4.05 -11.00
N THR A 117 17.16 4.45 -9.94
CA THR A 117 16.77 5.50 -9.01
C THR A 117 16.22 6.73 -9.77
N ASN A 118 15.11 7.29 -9.26
CA ASN A 118 14.43 8.55 -9.64
C ASN A 118 13.05 8.40 -10.30
N ALA A 119 12.07 7.85 -9.57
CA ALA A 119 10.65 7.90 -9.94
C ALA A 119 9.99 9.30 -9.83
N ILE A 120 10.78 10.39 -9.83
CA ILE A 120 10.29 11.78 -9.82
C ILE A 120 10.64 12.49 -11.14
N GLU A 121 11.58 11.97 -11.94
CA GLU A 121 12.03 12.65 -13.16
C GLU A 121 11.37 12.14 -14.46
N ASP A 122 10.84 10.91 -14.49
CA ASP A 122 10.27 10.34 -15.71
C ASP A 122 8.86 10.83 -16.08
N PHE A 123 8.25 11.71 -15.28
CA PHE A 123 7.04 12.46 -15.69
C PHE A 123 7.37 13.65 -16.61
N HIS A 124 8.64 13.92 -16.89
CA HIS A 124 9.09 15.14 -17.58
C HIS A 124 9.45 14.98 -19.06
N SER A 125 9.39 13.79 -19.66
CA SER A 125 9.60 13.65 -21.11
C SER A 125 8.59 12.72 -21.78
N VAL A 126 7.45 13.26 -22.19
CA VAL A 126 6.63 12.65 -23.24
C VAL A 126 6.53 13.64 -24.40
N LYS A 127 7.48 13.52 -25.32
CA LYS A 127 7.21 13.84 -26.72
C LYS A 127 6.33 12.71 -27.26
N SER A 128 5.12 13.09 -27.67
CA SER A 128 4.20 12.37 -28.54
C SER A 128 4.16 10.84 -28.42
N VAL A 129 3.36 10.32 -27.48
CA VAL A 129 2.64 9.07 -27.69
C VAL A 129 1.22 9.27 -27.17
N THR A 130 0.25 9.22 -28.07
CA THR A 130 -1.18 9.11 -27.77
C THR A 130 -1.40 7.97 -26.80
N THR A 131 -1.56 8.27 -25.52
CA THR A 131 -1.90 7.29 -24.48
C THR A 131 -3.13 7.79 -23.76
N THR A 132 -4.23 7.08 -23.98
CA THR A 132 -5.45 7.20 -23.20
C THR A 132 -5.07 7.14 -21.72
N PRO A 133 -5.55 8.07 -20.87
CA PRO A 133 -5.26 8.02 -19.44
C PRO A 133 -5.69 6.67 -18.89
N CYS A 134 -4.76 5.96 -18.23
CA CYS A 134 -5.04 4.66 -17.64
C CYS A 134 -5.23 4.84 -16.14
N TYR A 135 -6.45 4.65 -15.65
CA TYR A 135 -6.73 4.64 -14.22
C TYR A 135 -5.97 3.48 -13.54
N LYS A 136 -5.16 3.79 -12.52
CA LYS A 136 -4.47 2.80 -11.70
C LYS A 136 -5.21 2.60 -10.38
N PRO A 137 -5.88 1.44 -10.17
CA PRO A 137 -6.54 1.14 -8.90
C PRO A 137 -5.50 0.96 -7.78
N LEU A 138 -5.98 0.93 -6.55
CA LEU A 138 -5.16 0.64 -5.38
C LEU A 138 -4.32 -0.63 -5.56
N SER A 139 -3.04 -0.54 -5.19
CA SER A 139 -2.07 -1.63 -5.35
C SER A 139 -2.31 -2.80 -4.38
N PHE A 140 -2.97 -2.55 -3.24
CA PHE A 140 -3.18 -3.54 -2.19
C PHE A 140 -4.65 -3.80 -1.89
N ASN A 141 -4.98 -4.84 -1.12
CA ASN A 141 -6.37 -5.02 -0.66
C ASN A 141 -6.74 -4.03 0.44
N LEU A 142 -8.03 -3.73 0.56
CA LEU A 142 -8.56 -2.70 1.47
C LEU A 142 -8.29 -3.00 2.94
N THR A 143 -8.39 -4.27 3.34
CA THR A 143 -8.13 -4.69 4.72
C THR A 143 -6.68 -4.42 5.10
N PHE A 144 -5.74 -4.56 4.16
CA PHE A 144 -4.35 -4.23 4.40
C PHE A 144 -4.11 -2.73 4.61
N TYR A 145 -4.74 -1.86 3.81
CA TYR A 145 -4.65 -0.41 4.08
C TYR A 145 -5.25 -0.06 5.44
N ASN A 146 -6.45 -0.57 5.76
CA ASN A 146 -7.07 -0.35 7.06
C ASN A 146 -6.13 -0.77 8.20
N TRP A 147 -5.51 -1.94 8.06
CA TRP A 147 -4.55 -2.45 9.03
C TRP A 147 -3.33 -1.53 9.16
N ILE A 148 -2.71 -1.09 8.06
CA ILE A 148 -1.59 -0.14 8.10
C ILE A 148 -1.97 1.13 8.85
N LEU A 149 -3.12 1.72 8.49
CA LEU A 149 -3.58 3.00 9.02
C LEU A 149 -3.92 2.93 10.52
N MET A 150 -4.37 1.78 11.00
CA MET A 150 -4.66 1.56 12.41
C MET A 150 -3.40 1.19 13.22
N LYS A 151 -2.44 0.52 12.60
CA LYS A 151 -1.27 -0.07 13.27
C LYS A 151 -0.08 0.88 13.36
N PHE A 152 0.22 1.61 12.29
CA PHE A 152 1.44 2.41 12.18
C PHE A 152 1.14 3.90 12.32
N THR A 153 2.12 4.65 12.84
CA THR A 153 2.07 6.10 12.90
C THR A 153 2.37 6.71 11.53
N GLU A 154 1.89 7.93 11.33
CA GLU A 154 2.04 8.79 10.16
C GLU A 154 3.49 9.03 9.73
N ASN A 155 4.40 9.05 10.69
CA ASN A 155 5.82 9.25 10.41
C ASN A 155 6.51 7.98 9.89
N SER A 156 5.82 6.83 9.93
CA SER A 156 6.37 5.58 9.42
C SER A 156 6.40 5.54 7.89
N GLU A 157 7.53 5.07 7.34
CA GLU A 157 7.70 4.88 5.88
C GLU A 157 6.59 4.03 5.26
N ILE A 158 6.11 3.00 5.97
CA ILE A 158 5.06 2.09 5.49
C ILE A 158 3.70 2.79 5.35
N ALA A 159 3.32 3.64 6.32
CA ALA A 159 2.10 4.43 6.25
C ALA A 159 2.18 5.47 5.14
N LYS A 160 3.31 6.19 5.02
CA LYS A 160 3.56 7.15 3.93
C LYS A 160 3.47 6.48 2.56
N PHE A 161 4.05 5.29 2.40
CA PHE A 161 4.00 4.56 1.14
C PHE A 161 2.58 4.12 0.75
N ALA A 162 1.82 3.60 1.72
CA ALA A 162 0.42 3.24 1.51
C ALA A 162 -0.41 4.47 1.11
N PHE A 163 -0.15 5.61 1.75
CA PHE A 163 -0.86 6.84 1.45
C PHE A 163 -0.52 7.41 0.07
N ASN A 164 0.76 7.39 -0.35
CA ASN A 164 1.14 7.80 -1.69
C ASN A 164 0.34 7.04 -2.75
N ASP A 165 0.17 5.73 -2.56
CA ASP A 165 -0.60 4.89 -3.46
C ASP A 165 -2.10 5.28 -3.49
N ILE A 166 -2.71 5.58 -2.33
CA ILE A 166 -4.09 6.08 -2.25
C ILE A 166 -4.26 7.40 -3.00
N ILE A 167 -3.33 8.36 -2.82
CA ILE A 167 -3.38 9.67 -3.49
C ILE A 167 -3.17 9.52 -5.00
N GLU A 168 -2.17 8.75 -5.43
CA GLU A 168 -1.91 8.51 -6.84
C GLU A 168 -3.11 7.87 -7.55
N THR A 169 -3.76 6.89 -6.91
CA THR A 169 -5.01 6.30 -7.42
C THR A 169 -6.12 7.34 -7.56
N ARG A 170 -6.27 8.24 -6.58
CA ARG A 170 -7.30 9.29 -6.59
C ARG A 170 -7.05 10.33 -7.69
N ILE A 171 -5.82 10.81 -7.82
CA ILE A 171 -5.41 11.73 -8.90
C ILE A 171 -5.61 11.06 -10.25
N GLY A 172 -5.16 9.80 -10.40
CA GLY A 172 -5.31 9.06 -11.65
C GLY A 172 -6.77 8.88 -12.08
N PHE A 173 -7.69 8.73 -11.12
CA PHE A 173 -9.12 8.69 -11.42
C PHE A 173 -9.66 10.02 -11.91
N ASP A 174 -9.32 11.12 -11.22
CA ASP A 174 -9.79 12.45 -11.60
C ASP A 174 -9.29 12.83 -13.01
N LEU A 175 -8.03 12.51 -13.33
CA LEU A 175 -7.48 12.67 -14.68
C LEU A 175 -8.23 11.81 -15.71
N TYR A 176 -8.52 10.55 -15.36
CA TYR A 176 -9.29 9.64 -16.22
C TYR A 176 -10.66 10.24 -16.54
N GLN A 177 -11.42 10.65 -15.52
CA GLN A 177 -12.76 11.21 -15.67
C GLN A 177 -12.78 12.49 -16.53
N ASN A 178 -11.78 13.35 -16.39
CA ASN A 178 -11.68 14.59 -17.17
C ASN A 178 -11.28 14.35 -18.64
N SER A 179 -10.67 13.20 -18.94
CA SER A 179 -10.18 12.85 -20.27
C SER A 179 -11.10 11.94 -21.07
N SER A 180 -11.99 11.20 -20.40
CA SER A 180 -12.84 10.19 -21.04
C SER A 180 -14.22 10.78 -21.36
N GLU A 181 -14.55 10.88 -22.64
CA GLU A 181 -15.94 11.13 -23.11
C GLU A 181 -16.87 9.92 -22.87
N TYR A 182 -16.35 8.81 -22.35
CA TYR A 182 -17.07 7.56 -22.18
C TYR A 182 -17.67 7.41 -20.78
N SER A 183 -18.87 6.80 -20.73
CA SER A 183 -19.49 6.36 -19.49
C SER A 183 -18.57 5.42 -18.72
N LEU A 184 -18.30 5.74 -17.46
CA LEU A 184 -17.44 4.97 -16.59
C LEU A 184 -17.91 3.50 -16.50
N CYS A 185 -17.03 2.54 -16.77
CA CYS A 185 -17.38 1.14 -16.55
C CYS A 185 -17.58 0.88 -15.04
N LYS A 186 -18.63 0.14 -14.67
CA LYS A 186 -19.02 -0.20 -13.29
C LYS A 186 -17.86 -0.75 -12.44
N PHE A 187 -16.92 -1.46 -13.07
CA PHE A 187 -15.72 -1.98 -12.41
C PHE A 187 -14.80 -0.83 -11.92
N ILE A 188 -14.55 0.17 -12.76
CA ILE A 188 -13.73 1.34 -12.42
C ILE A 188 -14.42 2.15 -11.31
N GLU A 189 -15.75 2.31 -11.41
CA GLU A 189 -16.54 2.99 -10.37
C GLU A 189 -16.39 2.31 -9.01
N THR A 190 -16.49 0.98 -8.97
CA THR A 190 -16.35 0.19 -7.75
C THR A 190 -14.96 0.39 -7.14
N LYS A 191 -13.90 0.30 -7.96
CA LYS A 191 -12.51 0.51 -7.50
C LYS A 191 -12.26 1.93 -7.00
N PHE A 192 -12.93 2.92 -7.60
CA PHE A 192 -12.85 4.29 -7.12
C PHE A 192 -13.58 4.50 -5.79
N ILE A 193 -14.77 3.91 -5.63
CA ILE A 193 -15.50 3.95 -4.35
C ILE A 193 -14.64 3.32 -3.23
N GLU A 194 -13.99 2.20 -3.52
CA GLU A 194 -13.01 1.58 -2.62
C GLU A 194 -11.87 2.55 -2.24
N ALA A 195 -11.27 3.24 -3.22
CA ALA A 195 -10.25 4.27 -3.00
C ALA A 195 -10.76 5.47 -2.19
N CYS A 196 -11.99 5.91 -2.43
CA CYS A 196 -12.63 6.97 -1.66
C CYS A 196 -12.87 6.56 -0.20
N ASN A 197 -13.34 5.33 0.00
CA ASN A 197 -13.63 4.82 1.33
C ASN A 197 -12.36 4.69 2.15
N ILE A 198 -11.27 4.15 1.58
CA ILE A 198 -10.01 4.07 2.30
C ILE A 198 -9.41 5.44 2.58
N PHE A 199 -9.56 6.38 1.64
CA PHE A 199 -9.15 7.77 1.85
C PHE A 199 -9.93 8.43 2.99
N LYS A 200 -11.23 8.17 3.12
CA LYS A 200 -12.04 8.65 4.25
C LYS A 200 -11.59 8.02 5.57
N VAL A 201 -11.33 6.71 5.59
CA VAL A 201 -10.78 6.04 6.79
C VAL A 201 -9.48 6.71 7.18
N TYR A 202 -8.59 6.98 6.23
CA TYR A 202 -7.37 7.75 6.47
C TYR A 202 -7.63 9.13 7.08
N CYS A 203 -8.51 9.94 6.48
CA CYS A 203 -8.83 11.28 6.97
C CYS A 203 -9.37 11.27 8.41
N ASN A 204 -9.95 10.14 8.84
CA ASN A 204 -10.55 9.97 10.15
C ASN A 204 -9.64 9.24 11.16
N ALA A 205 -8.69 8.44 10.68
CA ALA A 205 -7.86 7.59 11.52
C ALA A 205 -6.82 8.38 12.33
N ARG A 206 -6.52 9.63 11.93
CA ARG A 206 -5.78 10.73 12.61
C ARG A 206 -5.33 11.73 11.51
N ASN A 207 -5.15 13.00 11.81
CA ASN A 207 -4.90 14.05 10.81
C ASN A 207 -3.47 14.00 10.26
N PHE A 208 -3.27 13.31 9.13
CA PHE A 208 -1.93 12.91 8.69
C PHE A 208 -1.48 13.52 7.38
N PHE A 209 -2.01 14.67 7.03
CA PHE A 209 -1.69 15.28 5.76
C PHE A 209 -0.27 15.86 5.77
N LEU A 210 0.70 15.15 5.16
CA LEU A 210 2.03 15.73 4.94
C LEU A 210 1.94 16.91 3.98
N VAL A 211 2.74 17.92 4.27
CA VAL A 211 3.07 19.07 3.41
C VAL A 211 3.29 18.68 1.95
N SER A 212 4.06 17.62 1.69
CA SER A 212 4.41 17.20 0.32
C SER A 212 3.19 16.78 -0.50
N TYR A 213 2.09 16.39 0.16
CA TYR A 213 0.83 16.10 -0.49
C TYR A 213 0.09 17.37 -0.92
N LEU A 214 0.27 18.49 -0.22
CA LEU A 214 -0.26 19.79 -0.67
C LEU A 214 0.42 20.19 -1.97
N GLU A 215 1.73 19.93 -2.12
CA GLU A 215 2.43 20.22 -3.37
C GLU A 215 1.96 19.36 -4.53
N LEU A 216 1.70 18.07 -4.29
CA LEU A 216 1.14 17.16 -5.30
C LEU A 216 -0.24 17.64 -5.77
N LEU A 217 -1.12 18.02 -4.84
CA LEU A 217 -2.44 18.57 -5.16
C LEU A 217 -2.35 19.94 -5.86
N LYS A 218 -1.47 20.83 -5.40
CA LYS A 218 -1.26 22.17 -6.01
C LYS A 218 -0.73 22.08 -7.44
N LYS A 219 0.17 21.13 -7.73
CA LYS A 219 0.71 20.90 -9.09
C LYS A 219 -0.38 20.47 -10.07
N ASP A 220 -1.36 19.70 -9.62
CA ASP A 220 -2.46 19.24 -10.47
C ASP A 220 -3.42 20.39 -10.82
N ILE A 221 -3.73 21.27 -9.85
CA ILE A 221 -4.50 22.52 -10.08
C ILE A 221 -3.81 23.43 -11.09
N ARG A 222 -2.47 23.61 -10.95
CA ARG A 222 -1.68 24.51 -11.81
C ARG A 222 -1.56 24.04 -13.26
N ARG A 223 -1.81 22.76 -13.55
CA ARG A 223 -1.79 22.19 -14.90
C ARG A 223 -3.06 22.46 -15.70
N GLY A 224 -4.02 23.22 -15.16
CA GLY A 224 -5.28 23.55 -15.84
C GLY A 224 -6.29 22.41 -15.85
N ASN A 225 -5.96 21.27 -15.22
CA ASN A 225 -6.91 20.21 -14.96
C ASN A 225 -7.82 20.66 -13.81
N SER A 226 -9.10 20.86 -14.08
CA SER A 226 -10.06 21.05 -12.98
C SER A 226 -10.14 19.74 -12.22
N MET A 227 -9.61 19.68 -11.00
CA MET A 227 -10.00 18.63 -10.06
C MET A 227 -11.52 18.52 -10.07
N SER A 228 -12.05 17.30 -10.01
CA SER A 228 -13.48 17.11 -9.89
C SER A 228 -13.97 17.83 -8.63
N ASP A 229 -15.18 18.41 -8.66
CA ASP A 229 -15.73 19.06 -7.46
C ASP A 229 -15.86 18.09 -6.28
N LYS A 230 -15.93 16.79 -6.56
CA LYS A 230 -15.91 15.72 -5.55
C LYS A 230 -14.54 15.60 -4.89
N PHE A 231 -13.45 15.67 -5.66
CA PHE A 231 -12.10 15.63 -5.11
C PHE A 231 -11.72 16.94 -4.41
N LYS A 232 -12.10 18.09 -4.97
CA LYS A 232 -11.98 19.41 -4.30
C LYS A 232 -12.64 19.39 -2.93
N LYS A 233 -13.89 18.95 -2.82
CA LYS A 233 -14.57 18.82 -1.51
C LYS A 233 -13.84 17.89 -0.54
N CYS A 234 -13.24 16.81 -1.01
CA CYS A 234 -12.46 15.91 -0.15
C CYS A 234 -11.16 16.56 0.35
N VAL A 235 -10.48 17.30 -0.53
CA VAL A 235 -9.27 18.08 -0.21
C VAL A 235 -9.61 19.26 0.71
N GLU A 236 -10.74 19.94 0.48
CA GLU A 236 -11.26 21.01 1.32
C GLU A 236 -11.61 20.50 2.71
N VAL A 237 -12.30 19.37 2.83
CA VAL A 237 -12.58 18.75 4.14
C VAL A 237 -11.28 18.43 4.89
N LEU A 238 -10.25 17.94 4.19
CA LEU A 238 -8.92 17.75 4.77
C LEU A 238 -8.29 19.08 5.18
N TYR A 239 -8.31 20.07 4.30
CA TYR A 239 -7.77 21.40 4.51
C TYR A 239 -8.41 22.08 5.74
N TYR A 240 -9.73 22.05 5.84
CA TYR A 240 -10.47 22.61 6.97
C TYR A 240 -10.18 21.85 8.26
N LYS A 241 -10.07 20.53 8.22
CA LYS A 241 -9.74 19.72 9.40
C LYS A 241 -8.32 20.01 9.90
N LEU A 242 -7.34 20.07 8.99
CA LEU A 242 -5.96 20.45 9.32
C LEU A 242 -5.84 21.86 9.88
N ARG A 243 -6.67 22.80 9.39
CA ARG A 243 -6.71 24.18 9.87
C ARG A 243 -7.39 24.29 11.24
N TYR A 244 -8.42 23.50 11.49
CA TYR A 244 -9.13 23.48 12.77
C TYR A 244 -8.29 22.86 13.89
N ASP A 245 -7.42 21.92 13.54
CA ASP A 245 -6.51 21.25 14.48
C ASP A 245 -5.18 22.01 14.69
N GLU A 246 -5.05 23.27 14.22
CA GLU A 246 -3.83 24.12 14.27
C GLU A 246 -2.58 23.55 13.55
N ILE A 247 -2.68 22.34 12.98
CA ILE A 247 -1.61 21.67 12.23
C ILE A 247 -1.25 22.44 10.95
N PHE A 248 -2.21 23.16 10.36
CA PHE A 248 -2.01 23.82 9.07
C PHE A 248 -0.95 24.94 9.11
N ASP A 249 -0.90 25.72 10.19
CA ASP A 249 0.05 26.82 10.33
C ASP A 249 1.49 26.28 10.51
N GLU A 250 1.66 25.14 11.20
CA GLU A 250 2.94 24.41 11.27
C GLU A 250 3.38 23.86 9.91
N LEU A 251 2.45 23.26 9.15
CA LEU A 251 2.72 22.73 7.80
C LEU A 251 3.05 23.86 6.80
N GLU A 252 2.41 25.02 6.91
CA GLU A 252 2.71 26.19 6.06
C GLU A 252 4.10 26.77 6.38
N MET A 253 4.48 26.84 7.66
CA MET A 253 5.85 27.20 8.07
C MET A 253 6.90 26.19 7.60
N GLU A 254 6.65 24.88 7.71
CA GLU A 254 7.57 23.83 7.21
C GLU A 254 7.74 23.89 5.68
N LEU A 255 6.67 24.21 4.94
CA LEU A 255 6.71 24.44 3.49
C LEU A 255 7.61 25.60 3.11
N GLU A 256 7.48 26.73 3.82
CA GLU A 256 8.30 27.91 3.58
C GLU A 256 9.76 27.67 3.93
N MET A 257 10.04 26.96 5.02
CA MET A 257 11.38 26.57 5.42
C MET A 257 12.05 25.62 4.43
N ASN A 258 11.35 24.59 3.94
CA ASN A 258 11.88 23.64 2.96
C ASN A 258 12.09 24.26 1.57
N ASN A 259 11.22 25.18 1.15
CA ASN A 259 11.43 25.92 -0.10
C ASN A 259 12.63 26.87 -0.02
N ASN A 260 12.92 27.43 1.16
CA ASN A 260 14.08 28.29 1.38
C ASN A 260 15.40 27.52 1.48
N SER A 261 15.40 26.28 2.00
CA SER A 261 16.58 25.41 2.01
C SER A 261 16.95 24.90 0.62
N ILE A 262 15.96 24.57 -0.22
CA ILE A 262 16.17 24.20 -1.64
C ILE A 262 16.68 25.40 -2.45
N LYS A 263 16.20 26.62 -2.18
CA LYS A 263 16.73 27.84 -2.80
C LYS A 263 18.17 28.13 -2.37
N LYS A 264 18.53 27.89 -1.10
CA LYS A 264 19.92 28.03 -0.63
C LYS A 264 20.86 27.01 -1.26
N HIS A 265 20.44 25.75 -1.42
CA HIS A 265 21.26 24.75 -2.09
C HIS A 265 21.47 25.05 -3.59
N LYS A 266 20.42 25.49 -4.30
CA LYS A 266 20.56 25.92 -5.71
C LYS A 266 21.40 27.19 -5.88
N ALA A 267 21.38 28.11 -4.91
CA ALA A 267 22.23 29.30 -4.94
C ALA A 267 23.72 29.01 -4.67
N CYS A 268 24.04 27.91 -3.97
CA CYS A 268 25.42 27.46 -3.77
C CYS A 268 25.97 26.70 -4.97
N GLU A 269 25.16 25.95 -5.73
CA GLU A 269 25.62 25.24 -6.94
C GLU A 269 25.78 26.16 -8.17
N ILE A 270 25.16 27.34 -8.17
CA ILE A 270 25.29 28.32 -9.27
C ILE A 270 26.51 29.25 -9.06
N ASN A 271 27.13 29.23 -7.87
CA ASN A 271 28.27 30.07 -7.51
C ASN A 271 29.56 29.28 -7.20
N ALA A 272 29.68 28.03 -7.67
CA ALA A 272 30.88 27.20 -7.55
C ALA A 272 31.47 26.88 -8.93
#